data_AF-A0A8S8YES5-F1
#
_entry.id   AF-A0A8S8YES5-F1
#
_cell.length_a   1.000
_cell.length_b   1.000
_cell.length_c   1.000
_cell.angle_alpha   90.00
_cell.angle_beta   90.00
_cell.angle_gamma   90.00
#
_symmetry.space_group_name_H-M   'P 1'
#
loop_
_entity.id
_entity.type
_entity.pdbx_description
1 polymer ?
#
loop_
_entity_poly.entity_id
_entity_poly.type
_entity_poly.pdbx_seq_one_letter_code
_entity_poly.pdbx_strand_id
1 'polypeptide(L)'
;MGSAASAPTAIGFLDAGFEVWGVDISERTVATVREGRNPTGDADVDDAVPAPGTPRWRITTSTAEAVPHCDVVLVTVPARSLTMHTT
;
A
#
# COMPACT_ATOMS: atom_id res chain seq x y z
N MET A 1 -12.19 3.68 -5.85
CA MET A 1 -11.88 2.32 -5.39
C MET A 1 -10.37 2.20 -5.40
N GLY A 2 -9.73 2.42 -4.24
CA GLY A 2 -8.28 2.28 -4.07
C GLY A 2 -7.90 0.79 -4.09
N SER A 3 -6.74 0.45 -4.64
CA SER A 3 -6.30 -0.94 -4.77
C SER A 3 -5.97 -1.55 -3.41
N ALA A 4 -6.90 -2.33 -2.87
CA ALA A 4 -6.72 -3.13 -1.66
C ALA A 4 -5.73 -4.31 -1.82
N ALA A 5 -5.36 -4.65 -3.05
CA ALA A 5 -4.70 -5.92 -3.36
C ALA A 5 -3.26 -6.09 -2.82
N SER A 6 -2.55 -5.00 -2.50
CA SER A 6 -1.17 -5.09 -1.98
C SER A 6 -1.05 -5.03 -0.46
N ALA A 7 -2.09 -4.60 0.26
CA ALA A 7 -1.99 -4.41 1.70
C ALA A 7 -1.66 -5.72 2.44
N PRO A 8 -2.34 -6.86 2.19
CA PRO A 8 -2.00 -8.13 2.84
C PRO A 8 -0.57 -8.60 2.53
N THR A 9 -0.12 -8.42 1.29
CA THR A 9 1.24 -8.79 0.86
C THR A 9 2.30 -7.96 1.59
N ALA A 10 2.10 -6.65 1.71
CA ALA A 10 3.01 -5.75 2.42
C ALA A 10 3.11 -6.08 3.92
N ILE A 11 1.99 -6.44 4.54
CA ILE A 11 1.94 -6.91 5.94
C ILE A 11 2.72 -8.21 6.09
N GLY A 12 2.55 -9.17 5.17
CA GLY A 12 3.33 -10.41 5.18
C GLY A 12 4.85 -10.19 5.10
N PHE A 13 5.32 -9.21 4.33
CA PHE A 13 6.74 -8.84 4.32
C PHE A 13 7.20 -8.20 5.64
N LEU A 14 6.36 -7.37 6.26
CA LEU A 14 6.67 -6.78 7.56
C LEU A 14 6.81 -7.86 8.64
N ASP A 15 5.88 -8.82 8.68
CA ASP A 15 5.87 -9.94 9.61
C ASP A 15 7.07 -10.88 9.40
N ALA A 16 7.53 -11.01 8.16
CA ALA A 16 8.76 -11.73 7.82
C ALA A 16 10.05 -10.98 8.21
N GLY A 17 9.94 -9.75 8.71
CA GLY A 17 11.06 -8.98 9.26
C GLY A 17 11.70 -7.95 8.31
N PHE A 18 11.11 -7.74 7.12
CA PHE A 18 11.63 -6.75 6.16
C PHE A 18 11.26 -5.31 6.53
N GLU A 19 12.04 -4.34 6.02
CA GLU A 19 11.60 -2.94 5.96
C GLU A 19 10.64 -2.75 4.79
N VAL A 20 9.48 -2.18 5.08
CA VAL A 20 8.40 -2.03 4.12
C VAL A 20 8.06 -0.55 3.95
N TRP A 21 8.14 -0.11 2.69
CA TRP A 21 7.68 1.19 2.24
C TRP A 21 6.42 1.03 1.37
N GLY A 22 5.27 1.44 1.90
CA GLY A 22 4.02 1.50 1.15
C GLY A 22 3.84 2.87 0.48
N VAL A 23 3.42 2.88 -0.79
CA VAL A 23 3.18 4.10 -1.56
C VAL A 23 1.78 4.07 -2.17
N ASP A 24 1.01 5.13 -1.95
CA ASP A 24 -0.25 5.38 -2.64
C ASP A 24 -0.35 6.88 -2.95
N ILE A 25 -0.82 7.23 -4.15
CA ILE A 25 -0.97 8.63 -4.57
C ILE A 25 -2.09 9.36 -3.80
N SER A 26 -3.00 8.62 -3.15
CA SER A 26 -4.09 9.17 -2.37
C SER A 26 -3.61 9.54 -0.97
N GLU A 27 -3.53 10.85 -0.71
CA GLU A 27 -3.24 11.38 0.63
C GLU A 27 -4.20 10.83 1.70
N ARG A 28 -5.48 10.66 1.36
CA ARG A 28 -6.49 10.07 2.25
C ARG A 28 -6.13 8.64 2.63
N THR A 29 -5.76 7.80 1.65
CA THR A 29 -5.34 6.41 1.91
C THR A 29 -4.12 6.40 2.80
N VAL A 30 -3.09 7.18 2.46
CA VAL A 30 -1.85 7.29 3.25
C VAL A 30 -2.12 7.73 4.68
N ALA A 31 -2.94 8.76 4.89
CA ALA A 31 -3.31 9.22 6.23
C ALA A 31 -4.04 8.13 7.03
N THR A 32 -5.01 7.45 6.40
CA THR A 32 -5.79 6.37 7.04
C THR A 32 -4.88 5.23 7.50
N VAL A 33 -3.95 4.77 6.63
CA VAL A 33 -3.02 3.69 6.98
C VAL A 33 -2.00 4.12 8.04
N ARG A 34 -1.52 5.38 8.00
CA ARG A 34 -0.61 5.91 9.04
C ARG A 34 -1.25 5.97 10.43
N GLU A 35 -2.57 6.12 10.50
CA GLU A 35 -3.36 6.04 11.72
C GLU A 35 -3.65 4.59 12.17
N GLY A 36 -3.11 3.58 11.46
CA GLY A 36 -3.35 2.18 11.74
C GLY A 36 -4.77 1.73 11.38
N ARG A 37 -5.43 2.42 10.44
CA ARG A 37 -6.81 2.12 10.03
C ARG A 37 -6.85 1.54 8.63
N ASN A 38 -7.81 0.66 8.40
CA ASN A 38 -8.06 0.03 7.11
C ASN A 38 -8.65 1.04 6.09
N PRO A 39 -7.99 1.26 4.93
CA PRO A 39 -8.47 2.19 3.92
C PRO A 39 -9.49 1.57 2.95
N THR A 40 -9.71 0.26 3.02
CA THR A 40 -10.51 -0.51 2.03
C THR A 40 -11.99 -0.59 2.41
N GLY A 41 -12.30 -0.57 3.71
CA GLY A 41 -13.63 -0.87 4.25
C GLY A 41 -13.98 -2.36 4.29
N ASP A 42 -13.04 -3.24 3.95
CA ASP A 42 -13.17 -4.69 4.09
C ASP A 42 -12.85 -5.12 5.53
N ALA A 43 -13.88 -5.53 6.27
CA ALA A 43 -13.78 -5.84 7.70
C ALA A 43 -12.77 -6.97 8.01
N ASP A 44 -12.52 -7.87 7.06
CA ASP A 44 -11.55 -8.97 7.23
C ASP A 44 -10.10 -8.46 7.35
N VAL A 45 -9.86 -7.18 7.07
CA VAL A 45 -8.54 -6.53 7.05
C VAL A 45 -8.40 -5.46 8.14
N ASP A 46 -9.43 -5.23 8.95
CA ASP A 46 -9.44 -4.16 9.96
C ASP A 46 -8.32 -4.31 11.01
N ASP A 47 -8.09 -5.54 11.48
CA ASP A 47 -7.07 -5.85 12.48
C ASP A 47 -5.68 -6.12 11.88
N ALA A 48 -5.56 -6.10 10.55
CA ALA A 48 -4.32 -6.44 9.86
C ALA A 48 -3.38 -5.24 9.69
N VAL A 49 -3.90 -4.00 9.76
CA VAL A 49 -3.09 -2.80 9.54
C VAL A 49 -2.17 -2.56 10.75
N PRO A 50 -0.84 -2.39 10.54
CA PRO A 50 0.09 -2.13 11.63
C PRO A 50 -0.26 -0.84 12.39
N ALA A 51 -0.09 -0.88 13.71
CA ALA A 51 -0.34 0.28 14.57
C ALA A 51 0.58 1.47 14.21
N PRO A 52 0.16 2.72 14.47
CA PRO A 52 0.99 3.89 14.26
C PRO A 52 2.35 3.75 14.95
N GLY A 53 3.43 4.09 14.22
CA GLY A 53 4.80 4.01 14.76
C GLY A 53 5.39 2.59 14.80
N THR A 54 4.73 1.59 14.20
CA THR A 54 5.32 0.26 14.03
C THR A 54 6.69 0.37 13.35
N PRO A 55 7.77 -0.17 13.94
CA PRO A 55 9.09 -0.13 13.34
C PRO A 55 9.08 -0.80 11.97
N ARG A 56 9.93 -0.34 11.04
CA ARG A 56 10.05 -0.89 9.66
C ARG A 56 8.81 -0.71 8.78
N TRP A 57 7.77 -0.03 9.25
CA TRP A 57 6.57 0.28 8.47
C TRP A 57 6.52 1.78 8.13
N ARG A 58 6.69 2.10 6.85
CA ARG A 58 6.69 3.49 6.37
C ARG A 58 5.71 3.63 5.21
N ILE A 59 4.87 4.67 5.27
CA ILE A 59 3.84 4.92 4.26
C ILE A 59 4.03 6.35 3.74
N THR A 60 4.09 6.55 2.42
CA THR A 60 4.27 7.87 1.79
C THR A 60 3.43 8.01 0.51
N THR A 61 3.25 9.24 0.03
CA THR A 61 2.70 9.52 -1.31
C THR A 61 3.79 9.61 -2.38
N SER A 62 5.07 9.57 -1.97
CA SER A 62 6.21 9.80 -2.85
C SER A 62 6.96 8.51 -3.18
N THR A 63 6.80 8.02 -4.40
CA THR A 63 7.65 6.93 -4.93
C THR A 63 9.12 7.32 -4.94
N ALA A 64 9.44 8.59 -5.23
CA ALA A 64 10.81 9.09 -5.25
C ALA A 64 11.48 9.07 -3.88
N GLU A 65 10.69 9.22 -2.80
CA GLU A 65 11.17 9.06 -1.43
C GLU A 65 11.38 7.58 -1.07
N ALA A 66 10.44 6.70 -1.44
CA ALA A 66 10.48 5.30 -1.05
C ALA A 66 11.56 4.48 -1.79
N VAL A 67 11.65 4.62 -3.11
CA VAL A 67 12.49 3.75 -3.96
C VAL A 67 13.97 3.70 -3.55
N PRO A 68 14.64 4.80 -3.15
CA PRO A 68 16.01 4.75 -2.68
C PRO A 68 16.27 3.85 -1.46
N HIS A 69 15.23 3.48 -0.71
CA HIS A 69 15.31 2.59 0.45
C HIS A 69 14.97 1.12 0.15
N CYS A 70 14.57 0.81 -1.10
CA CYS A 70 14.06 -0.50 -1.46
C CYS A 70 15.05 -1.29 -2.32
N ASP A 71 15.33 -2.54 -1.92
CA ASP A 71 16.04 -3.51 -2.77
C ASP A 71 15.14 -4.08 -3.88
N VAL A 72 13.83 -4.19 -3.59
CA VAL A 72 12.80 -4.72 -4.49
C VAL A 72 11.58 -3.81 -4.46
N VAL A 73 11.03 -3.51 -5.63
CA VAL A 73 9.80 -2.71 -5.76
C VAL A 73 8.69 -3.57 -6.38
N LEU A 74 7.61 -3.77 -5.63
CA LEU A 74 6.40 -4.40 -6.13
C LEU A 74 5.41 -3.33 -6.58
N VAL A 75 5.02 -3.35 -7.86
CA VAL A 75 4.03 -2.41 -8.41
C VAL A 75 2.70 -3.12 -8.58
N THR A 76 1.70 -2.69 -7.80
CA THR A 76 0.32 -3.19 -7.87
C THR A 76 -0.63 -2.03 -8.14
N VAL A 77 -1.04 -1.87 -9.40
CA VAL A 77 -2.01 -0.84 -9.79
C VAL A 77 -3.09 -1.46 -10.67
N PRO A 78 -4.35 -0.98 -10.60
CA PRO A 78 -5.37 -1.43 -11.54
C PRO A 78 -4.97 -1.07 -12.98
N ALA A 79 -4.77 -2.08 -13.83
CA ALA A 79 -4.61 -1.88 -15.26
C ALA A 79 -6.00 -1.77 -15.90
N ARG A 80 -6.33 -0.64 -16.53
CA ARG A 80 -7.57 -0.54 -17.33
C ARG A 80 -7.42 -1.37 -18.61
N SER A 81 -8.49 -2.07 -19.00
CA SER A 81 -8.61 -2.59 -20.37
C SER A 81 -8.84 -1.44 -21.34
N LEU A 82 -8.03 -1.35 -22.40
CA LEU A 82 -8.27 -0.44 -23.52
C LEU A 82 -9.27 -1.11 -24.47
N THR A 83 -10.54 -0.70 -24.42
CA THR A 83 -11.51 -1.06 -25.46
C THR A 83 -11.23 -0.19 -26.68
N MET A 84 -10.57 -0.75 -27.69
CA MET A 84 -10.46 -0.11 -29.00
C MET A 84 -11.82 -0.22 -29.71
N HIS A 85 -12.54 0.89 -29.83
CA HIS A 85 -13.63 0.98 -30.80
C HIS A 85 -13.01 1.21 -32.18
N THR A 86 -13.11 0.21 -33.05
CA THR A 86 -12.82 0.38 -34.48
C THR A 86 -14.01 1.10 -35.11
N THR A 87 -13.79 2.28 -35.69
CA THR A 87 -14.77 3.02 -36.50
C THR A 87 -14.64 2.60 -37.96
#